data_AF-A0A8H6WRR0-F1
#
_entry.id   AF-A0A8H6WRR0-F1
#
_cell.length_a   1.000
_cell.length_b   1.000
_cell.length_c   1.000
_cell.angle_alpha   90.00
_cell.angle_beta   90.00
_cell.angle_gamma   90.00
#
_symmetry.space_group_name_H-M   'P 1'
#
loop_
_entity.id
_entity.type
_entity.pdbx_description
1 polymer ?
#
loop_
_entity_poly.entity_id
_entity_poly.type
_entity_poly.pdbx_seq_one_letter_code
_entity_poly.pdbx_strand_id
1 'polypeptide(L)'
;MSISASPSSTPSPLASPTSPASSMPNRRVLLCLDAQLAPLSPPPLGIPASSTVLKNITHILTTARAALHPPLIVHVRNAGDRGEPDEPHAPGWALAVPPIDGEEVVDKRKNNAFAGTRLGELIVEDAEVVVVGLQTDFSLRATCSAALARGNDVLLIRGAHGTYDRVEILYGGGVTPAKQVEAEIEEELEEAGVVLMGMEDVGAIFDDR
;
A
#
# COMPACT_ATOMS: atom_id res chain seq x y z
N MET A 1 41.49 46.40 50.33
CA MET A 1 40.30 46.90 49.59
C MET A 1 40.76 47.12 48.16
N SER A 2 40.93 46.04 47.39
CA SER A 2 39.89 45.38 46.60
C SER A 2 39.66 46.08 45.26
N ILE A 3 40.33 45.51 44.24
CA ILE A 3 39.82 45.15 42.91
C ILE A 3 38.76 46.05 42.25
N SER A 4 39.05 46.55 41.04
CA SER A 4 38.65 45.86 39.80
C SER A 4 38.60 46.86 38.63
N ALA A 5 39.46 46.66 37.64
CA ALA A 5 39.32 47.25 36.32
C ALA A 5 38.41 46.34 35.49
N SER A 6 37.26 46.86 35.03
CA SER A 6 36.39 46.17 34.08
C SER A 6 36.67 46.68 32.65
N PRO A 7 36.98 45.78 31.69
CA PRO A 7 37.23 46.16 30.30
C PRO A 7 35.95 46.21 29.45
N SER A 8 36.12 46.93 28.34
CA SER A 8 35.25 47.16 27.19
C SER A 8 34.49 45.94 26.67
N SER A 9 33.20 46.14 26.39
CA SER A 9 32.32 45.24 25.66
C SER A 9 32.56 45.31 24.14
N THR A 10 33.01 44.23 23.53
CA THR A 10 32.82 43.96 22.10
C THR A 10 31.56 43.12 21.90
N PRO A 11 30.66 43.44 20.95
CA PRO A 11 29.55 42.56 20.61
C PRO A 11 30.03 41.46 19.66
N SER A 12 29.66 40.21 20.00
CA SER A 12 29.84 39.03 19.15
C SER A 12 28.97 39.10 17.89
N PRO A 13 29.39 38.53 16.75
CA PRO A 13 28.56 38.46 15.56
C PRO A 13 27.44 37.44 15.74
N LEU A 14 26.22 37.84 15.36
CA LEU A 14 25.04 37.00 15.32
C LEU A 14 25.26 35.87 14.30
N ALA A 15 25.48 34.66 14.79
CA ALA A 15 25.43 33.45 13.96
C ALA A 15 23.96 33.15 13.61
N SER A 16 23.64 33.21 12.33
CA SER A 16 22.39 32.70 11.76
C SER A 16 22.44 31.16 11.71
N PRO A 17 21.44 30.43 12.24
CA PRO A 17 21.28 29.01 11.91
C PRO A 17 20.59 28.87 10.55
N THR A 18 21.29 28.34 9.53
CA THR A 18 21.21 26.96 8.98
C THR A 18 19.82 26.58 8.48
N SER A 19 19.58 26.63 7.16
CA SER A 19 19.77 25.54 6.16
C SER A 19 18.43 24.84 5.87
N PRO A 20 18.16 24.48 4.59
CA PRO A 20 16.86 23.98 4.16
C PRO A 20 16.54 22.64 4.80
N ALA A 21 15.24 22.40 5.04
CA ALA A 21 14.73 21.08 5.38
C ALA A 21 15.36 20.05 4.44
N SER A 22 16.09 19.09 5.01
CA SER A 22 16.58 17.95 4.24
C SER A 22 15.37 17.23 3.68
N SER A 23 15.10 17.37 2.38
CA SER A 23 14.18 16.51 1.68
C SER A 23 14.75 15.10 1.75
N MET A 24 14.33 14.32 2.75
CA MET A 24 14.48 12.88 2.63
C MET A 24 13.79 12.49 1.32
N PRO A 25 14.39 11.66 0.48
CA PRO A 25 13.70 11.18 -0.71
C PRO A 25 12.39 10.55 -0.22
N ASN A 26 11.23 11.11 -0.60
CA ASN A 26 9.91 10.61 -0.16
C ASN A 26 9.93 9.08 -0.30
N ARG A 27 9.81 8.36 0.82
CA ARG A 27 9.98 6.91 0.82
C ARG A 27 8.81 6.27 0.10
N ARG A 28 8.99 5.88 -1.16
CA ARG A 28 7.96 5.17 -1.91
C ARG A 28 7.87 3.72 -1.43
N VAL A 29 6.64 3.26 -1.20
CA VAL A 29 6.35 1.89 -0.83
C VAL A 29 5.41 1.28 -1.88
N LEU A 30 5.75 0.11 -2.40
CA LEU A 30 4.81 -0.75 -3.12
C LEU A 30 4.19 -1.72 -2.12
N LEU A 31 2.89 -1.55 -1.85
CA LEU A 31 2.12 -2.35 -0.92
C LEU A 31 1.23 -3.34 -1.69
N CYS A 32 1.62 -4.61 -1.67
CA CYS A 32 0.86 -5.72 -2.26
C CYS A 32 -0.04 -6.36 -1.21
N LEU A 33 -1.35 -6.10 -1.27
CA LEU A 33 -2.32 -6.62 -0.32
C LEU A 33 -2.90 -7.97 -0.77
N ASP A 34 -2.81 -8.99 0.08
CA ASP A 34 -3.52 -10.27 -0.05
C ASP A 34 -3.42 -10.92 -1.44
N ALA A 35 -2.30 -10.74 -2.13
CA ALA A 35 -2.01 -11.32 -3.44
C ALA A 35 -1.65 -12.82 -3.31
N GLN A 36 -2.55 -13.58 -2.70
CA GLN A 36 -2.39 -14.98 -2.33
C GLN A 36 -3.00 -15.90 -3.39
N LEU A 37 -2.57 -17.18 -3.38
CA LEU A 37 -2.98 -18.17 -4.37
C LEU A 37 -4.50 -18.42 -4.38
N ALA A 38 -5.16 -18.42 -3.21
CA ALA A 38 -6.60 -18.65 -3.12
C ALA A 38 -7.41 -17.59 -3.91
N PRO A 39 -7.35 -16.30 -3.58
CA PRO A 39 -8.16 -15.29 -4.27
C PRO A 39 -7.70 -15.04 -5.72
N LEU A 40 -6.45 -15.40 -6.07
CA LEU A 40 -5.91 -15.30 -7.44
C LEU A 40 -5.98 -16.60 -8.26
N SER A 41 -6.65 -17.63 -7.75
CA SER A 41 -6.90 -18.86 -8.50
C SER A 41 -7.94 -18.66 -9.63
N PRO A 42 -8.07 -19.59 -10.59
CA PRO A 42 -9.12 -19.49 -11.60
C PRO A 42 -10.54 -19.46 -10.99
N PRO A 43 -11.47 -18.67 -11.54
CA PRO A 43 -12.87 -18.69 -11.13
C PRO A 43 -13.49 -20.09 -11.25
N PRO A 44 -14.45 -20.45 -10.38
CA PRO A 44 -15.11 -19.59 -9.40
C PRO A 44 -14.39 -19.52 -8.03
N LEU A 45 -13.24 -20.16 -7.86
CA LEU A 45 -12.53 -20.15 -6.57
C LEU A 45 -11.90 -18.77 -6.29
N GLY A 46 -11.17 -18.23 -7.26
CA GLY A 46 -10.64 -16.87 -7.19
C GLY A 46 -11.60 -15.83 -7.79
N ILE A 47 -11.22 -14.57 -7.68
CA ILE A 47 -11.99 -13.44 -8.23
C ILE A 47 -12.17 -13.58 -9.75
N PRO A 48 -13.26 -13.06 -10.34
CA PRO A 48 -13.49 -13.13 -11.79
C PRO A 48 -12.31 -12.64 -12.65
N ALA A 49 -11.60 -11.60 -12.18
CA ALA A 49 -10.46 -10.99 -12.88
C ALA A 49 -9.09 -11.59 -12.51
N SER A 50 -9.02 -12.73 -11.83
CA SER A 50 -7.80 -13.24 -11.18
C SER A 50 -6.59 -13.35 -12.10
N SER A 51 -6.76 -13.86 -13.32
CA SER A 51 -5.70 -13.97 -14.33
C SER A 51 -5.11 -12.60 -14.71
N THR A 52 -5.97 -11.61 -14.94
CA THR A 52 -5.55 -10.25 -15.31
C THR A 52 -4.85 -9.56 -14.14
N VAL A 53 -5.43 -9.64 -12.93
CA VAL A 53 -4.87 -9.02 -11.73
C VAL A 53 -3.51 -9.63 -11.39
N LEU A 54 -3.38 -10.97 -11.42
CA LEU A 54 -2.11 -11.65 -11.19
C LEU A 54 -1.03 -11.22 -12.19
N LYS A 55 -1.39 -11.15 -13.48
CA LYS A 55 -0.49 -10.69 -14.53
C LYS A 55 -0.01 -9.25 -14.27
N ASN A 56 -0.92 -8.36 -13.89
CA ASN A 56 -0.61 -6.95 -13.67
C ASN A 56 0.22 -6.75 -12.40
N ILE A 57 -0.11 -7.41 -11.29
CA ILE A 57 0.70 -7.39 -10.06
C ILE A 57 2.11 -7.91 -10.34
N THR A 58 2.23 -9.01 -11.11
CA THR A 58 3.55 -9.55 -11.50
C THR A 58 4.34 -8.51 -12.30
N HIS A 59 3.71 -7.84 -13.27
CA HIS A 59 4.36 -6.80 -14.05
C HIS A 59 4.82 -5.63 -13.19
N ILE A 60 3.95 -5.12 -12.30
CA ILE A 60 4.26 -4.01 -11.39
C ILE A 60 5.43 -4.36 -10.48
N LEU A 61 5.43 -5.56 -9.88
CA LEU A 61 6.55 -6.05 -9.07
C LEU A 61 7.84 -6.12 -9.88
N THR A 62 7.80 -6.66 -11.10
CA THR A 62 8.97 -6.70 -11.99
C THR A 62 9.50 -5.31 -12.29
N THR A 63 8.63 -4.34 -12.61
CA THR A 63 9.03 -2.97 -12.90
C THR A 63 9.61 -2.29 -11.66
N ALA A 64 8.96 -2.38 -10.50
CA ALA A 64 9.42 -1.79 -9.25
C ALA A 64 10.80 -2.35 -8.83
N ARG A 65 11.03 -3.66 -9.01
CA ARG A 65 12.32 -4.32 -8.73
C ARG A 65 13.44 -3.87 -9.68
N ALA A 66 13.10 -3.49 -10.91
CA ALA A 66 14.06 -3.12 -11.95
C ALA A 66 14.36 -1.60 -11.98
N ALA A 67 13.65 -0.80 -11.19
CA ALA A 67 13.85 0.64 -11.11
C ALA A 67 15.27 1.00 -10.64
N LEU A 68 15.76 2.17 -11.05
CA LEU A 68 17.07 2.67 -10.61
C LEU A 68 17.14 2.85 -9.09
N HIS A 69 16.02 3.28 -8.50
CA HIS A 69 15.83 3.44 -7.07
C HIS A 69 14.58 2.65 -6.63
N PRO A 70 14.70 1.32 -6.41
CA PRO A 70 13.55 0.49 -6.07
C PRO A 70 12.84 0.98 -4.80
N PRO A 71 11.49 0.99 -4.78
CA PRO A 71 10.73 1.31 -3.59
C PRO A 71 10.91 0.21 -2.52
N LEU A 72 10.51 0.50 -1.29
CA LEU A 72 10.28 -0.58 -0.32
C LEU A 72 9.10 -1.42 -0.80
N ILE A 73 9.28 -2.72 -0.98
CA ILE A 73 8.20 -3.63 -1.38
C ILE A 73 7.73 -4.38 -0.13
N VAL A 74 6.45 -4.26 0.18
CA VAL A 74 5.81 -4.92 1.32
C VAL A 74 4.65 -5.78 0.80
N HIS A 75 4.74 -7.09 1.06
CA HIS A 75 3.67 -8.04 0.81
C HIS A 75 2.88 -8.26 2.08
N VAL A 76 1.58 -8.09 2.00
CA VAL A 76 0.68 -8.41 3.10
C VAL A 76 -0.08 -9.69 2.77
N ARG A 77 -0.13 -10.63 3.72
CA ARG A 77 -0.97 -11.83 3.62
C ARG A 77 -2.09 -11.76 4.65
N ASN A 78 -3.31 -12.03 4.22
CA ASN A 78 -4.39 -12.32 5.13
C ASN A 78 -4.17 -13.71 5.76
N ALA A 79 -4.21 -13.77 7.08
CA ALA A 79 -4.19 -14.99 7.87
C ALA A 79 -5.63 -15.32 8.28
N GLY A 80 -6.32 -16.06 7.41
CA GLY A 80 -7.69 -16.49 7.60
C GLY A 80 -7.87 -17.41 8.81
N ASP A 81 -9.12 -17.57 9.21
CA ASP A 81 -9.51 -18.49 10.27
C ASP A 81 -9.40 -19.95 9.80
N ARG A 82 -9.49 -20.87 10.77
CA ARG A 82 -9.36 -22.31 10.49
C ARG A 82 -10.44 -22.76 9.51
N GLY A 83 -10.01 -23.41 8.43
CA GLY A 83 -10.87 -23.92 7.36
C GLY A 83 -11.09 -22.92 6.22
N GLU A 84 -10.61 -21.68 6.33
CA GLU A 84 -10.66 -20.72 5.24
C GLU A 84 -9.60 -21.04 4.16
N PRO A 85 -9.83 -20.68 2.89
CA PRO A 85 -8.88 -20.93 1.80
C PRO A 85 -7.49 -20.33 2.03
N ASP A 86 -7.41 -19.29 2.84
CA ASP A 86 -6.22 -18.56 3.27
C ASP A 86 -5.91 -18.78 4.77
N GLU A 87 -6.30 -19.92 5.35
CA GLU A 87 -5.78 -20.36 6.64
C GLU A 87 -4.23 -20.44 6.59
N PRO A 88 -3.49 -19.94 7.59
CA PRO A 88 -2.04 -20.05 7.62
C PRO A 88 -1.53 -21.45 7.32
N HIS A 89 -0.56 -21.53 6.41
CA HIS A 89 0.06 -22.76 5.88
C HIS A 89 -0.84 -23.62 4.97
N ALA A 90 -2.09 -23.25 4.72
CA ALA A 90 -2.88 -23.86 3.67
C ALA A 90 -2.30 -23.55 2.28
N PRO A 91 -2.53 -24.39 1.26
CA PRO A 91 -2.02 -24.14 -0.09
C PRO A 91 -2.45 -22.78 -0.66
N GLY A 92 -3.68 -22.34 -0.38
CA GLY A 92 -4.21 -21.07 -0.86
C GLY A 92 -3.64 -19.82 -0.16
N TRP A 93 -2.98 -20.00 0.99
CA TRP A 93 -2.43 -18.89 1.78
C TRP A 93 -1.11 -18.34 1.25
N ALA A 94 -0.35 -19.11 0.48
CA ALA A 94 0.92 -18.65 -0.05
C ALA A 94 0.72 -17.47 -1.02
N LEU A 95 1.70 -16.57 -1.09
CA LEU A 95 1.71 -15.48 -2.08
C LEU A 95 1.77 -16.07 -3.49
N ALA A 96 0.96 -15.55 -4.40
CA ALA A 96 0.93 -15.96 -5.80
C ALA A 96 2.18 -15.50 -6.56
N VAL A 97 2.77 -14.38 -6.15
CA VAL A 97 4.09 -13.92 -6.59
C VAL A 97 5.03 -13.97 -5.39
N PRO A 98 6.02 -14.87 -5.36
CA PRO A 98 6.93 -14.98 -4.24
C PRO A 98 7.73 -13.69 -4.01
N PRO A 99 7.96 -13.32 -2.74
CA PRO A 99 8.88 -12.25 -2.40
C PRO A 99 10.32 -12.66 -2.76
N ILE A 100 11.16 -11.66 -3.03
CA ILE A 100 12.61 -11.85 -3.19
C ILE A 100 13.37 -11.26 -2.00
N ASP A 101 14.69 -11.49 -1.93
CA ASP A 101 15.54 -10.98 -0.86
C ASP A 101 15.41 -9.46 -0.73
N GLY A 102 15.13 -8.99 0.50
CA GLY A 102 14.96 -7.58 0.83
C GLY A 102 13.50 -7.09 0.79
N GLU A 103 12.55 -7.90 0.36
CA GLU A 103 11.12 -7.57 0.43
C GLU A 103 10.50 -8.01 1.77
N GLU A 104 9.62 -7.18 2.32
CA GLU A 104 8.98 -7.44 3.61
C GLU A 104 7.70 -8.27 3.42
N VAL A 105 7.42 -9.17 4.38
CA VAL A 105 6.16 -9.92 4.43
C VAL A 105 5.49 -9.70 5.77
N VAL A 106 4.24 -9.24 5.75
CA VAL A 106 3.44 -8.95 6.94
C VAL A 106 2.16 -9.77 6.91
N ASP A 107 1.96 -10.58 7.94
CA ASP A 107 0.70 -11.31 8.11
C ASP A 107 -0.31 -10.44 8.89
N LYS A 108 -1.55 -10.37 8.42
CA LYS A 108 -2.64 -9.62 9.08
C LYS A 108 -3.85 -10.50 9.35
N ARG A 109 -4.68 -10.10 10.31
CA ARG A 109 -5.96 -10.76 10.64
C ARG A 109 -7.18 -9.84 10.53
N LYS A 110 -6.98 -8.60 10.09
CA LYS A 110 -8.02 -7.57 9.97
C LYS A 110 -7.97 -6.99 8.57
N ASN A 111 -9.07 -6.42 8.06
CA ASN A 111 -9.08 -5.79 6.74
C ASN A 111 -8.06 -4.63 6.66
N ASN A 112 -8.04 -3.75 7.66
CA ASN A 112 -7.00 -2.73 7.77
C ASN A 112 -5.65 -3.39 8.10
N ALA A 113 -4.72 -3.37 7.14
CA ALA A 113 -3.41 -4.00 7.26
C ALA A 113 -2.51 -3.35 8.32
N PHE A 114 -2.76 -2.11 8.74
CA PHE A 114 -2.04 -1.46 9.85
C PHE A 114 -2.49 -1.97 11.23
N ALA A 115 -3.71 -2.49 11.34
CA ALA A 115 -4.32 -2.80 12.62
C ALA A 115 -3.77 -4.10 13.22
N GLY A 116 -2.92 -3.97 14.24
CA GLY A 116 -2.35 -5.11 14.96
C GLY A 116 -1.19 -5.78 14.22
N THR A 117 -0.52 -5.06 13.32
CA THR A 117 0.66 -5.51 12.59
C THR A 117 1.81 -4.52 12.78
N ARG A 118 3.00 -4.87 12.28
CA ARG A 118 4.16 -3.97 12.22
C ARG A 118 4.16 -3.06 10.99
N LEU A 119 3.10 -3.06 10.18
CA LEU A 119 3.09 -2.32 8.91
C LEU A 119 3.33 -0.81 9.10
N GLY A 120 2.84 -0.25 10.21
CA GLY A 120 3.07 1.16 10.54
C GLY A 120 4.51 1.51 10.90
N GLU A 121 5.33 0.52 11.28
CA GLU A 121 6.78 0.70 11.52
C GLU A 121 7.55 0.71 10.19
N LEU A 122 7.04 0.00 9.18
CA LEU A 122 7.64 -0.09 7.85
C LEU A 122 7.27 1.12 6.97
N ILE A 123 5.99 1.52 7.01
CA ILE A 123 5.44 2.63 6.22
C ILE A 123 5.30 3.86 7.11
N VAL A 124 6.28 4.76 7.02
CA VAL A 124 6.29 6.06 7.72
C VAL A 124 5.19 6.99 7.21
N GLU A 125 4.79 7.98 8.00
CA GLU A 125 3.63 8.86 7.69
C GLU A 125 3.80 9.67 6.39
N ASP A 126 5.03 10.07 6.06
CA ASP A 126 5.37 10.83 4.84
C ASP A 126 5.69 9.95 3.62
N ALA A 127 5.46 8.64 3.72
CA ALA A 127 5.64 7.72 2.60
C ALA A 127 4.50 7.86 1.58
N GLU A 128 4.86 7.82 0.30
CA GLU A 128 3.90 7.60 -0.79
C GLU A 128 3.70 6.10 -0.97
N VAL A 129 2.45 5.64 -0.90
CA VAL A 129 2.09 4.22 -0.90
C VAL A 129 1.38 3.88 -2.20
N VAL A 130 2.05 3.11 -3.05
CA VAL A 130 1.47 2.50 -4.24
C VAL A 130 0.80 1.19 -3.84
N VAL A 131 -0.53 1.10 -3.97
CA VAL A 131 -1.33 -0.03 -3.50
C VAL A 131 -1.82 -0.87 -4.67
N VAL A 132 -1.66 -2.18 -4.54
CA VAL A 132 -2.22 -3.21 -5.43
C VAL A 132 -2.73 -4.39 -4.61
N GLY A 133 -3.54 -5.26 -5.20
CA GLY A 133 -3.94 -6.52 -4.57
C GLY A 133 -5.43 -6.64 -4.26
N LEU A 134 -5.77 -7.40 -3.23
CA LEU A 134 -7.13 -7.88 -2.98
C LEU A 134 -7.53 -7.69 -1.50
N GLN A 135 -8.82 -7.74 -1.17
CA GLN A 135 -9.95 -7.53 -2.08
C GLN A 135 -10.31 -6.04 -2.10
N THR A 136 -10.77 -5.55 -3.25
CA THR A 136 -11.05 -4.12 -3.48
C THR A 136 -11.92 -3.50 -2.38
N ASP A 137 -13.08 -4.08 -2.08
CA ASP A 137 -14.07 -3.58 -1.12
C ASP A 137 -13.82 -4.00 0.35
N PHE A 138 -12.78 -4.77 0.61
CA PHE A 138 -12.38 -5.21 1.96
C PHE A 138 -11.01 -4.66 2.36
N SER A 139 -9.97 -5.49 2.28
CA SER A 139 -8.63 -5.16 2.77
C SER A 139 -8.05 -3.92 2.10
N LEU A 140 -8.28 -3.77 0.79
CA LEU A 140 -7.75 -2.65 0.02
C LEU A 140 -8.42 -1.34 0.44
N ARG A 141 -9.75 -1.26 0.36
CA ARG A 141 -10.52 -0.10 0.83
C ARG A 141 -10.15 0.32 2.25
N ALA A 142 -10.13 -0.65 3.18
CA ALA A 142 -9.84 -0.39 4.60
C ALA A 142 -8.41 0.09 4.83
N THR A 143 -7.44 -0.46 4.09
CA THR A 143 -6.02 -0.10 4.24
C THR A 143 -5.72 1.24 3.58
N CYS A 144 -6.27 1.53 2.39
CA CYS A 144 -6.14 2.84 1.74
C CYS A 144 -6.72 3.95 2.61
N SER A 145 -7.93 3.77 3.14
CA SER A 145 -8.56 4.74 4.05
C SER A 145 -7.70 4.97 5.31
N ALA A 146 -7.11 3.90 5.86
CA ALA A 146 -6.23 4.01 7.03
C ALA A 146 -4.90 4.69 6.70
N ALA A 147 -4.33 4.45 5.51
CA ALA A 147 -3.11 5.14 5.05
C ALA A 147 -3.36 6.66 4.92
N LEU A 148 -4.46 7.06 4.27
CA LEU A 148 -4.85 8.47 4.18
C LEU A 148 -5.01 9.10 5.56
N ALA A 149 -5.69 8.42 6.49
CA ALA A 149 -5.87 8.91 7.86
C ALA A 149 -4.55 9.05 8.65
N ARG A 150 -3.48 8.35 8.24
CA ARG A 150 -2.12 8.48 8.80
C ARG A 150 -1.30 9.60 8.15
N GLY A 151 -1.81 10.23 7.09
CA GLY A 151 -1.12 11.29 6.36
C GLY A 151 -0.32 10.82 5.15
N ASN A 152 -0.42 9.53 4.78
CA ASN A 152 0.26 9.00 3.59
C ASN A 152 -0.40 9.52 2.31
N ASP A 153 0.43 9.83 1.30
CA ASP A 153 -0.03 9.92 -0.09
C ASP A 153 -0.31 8.50 -0.60
N VAL A 154 -1.46 8.25 -1.22
CA VAL A 154 -1.85 6.91 -1.67
C VAL A 154 -2.12 6.92 -3.17
N LEU A 155 -1.42 6.05 -3.90
CA LEU A 155 -1.65 5.77 -5.31
C LEU A 155 -2.29 4.38 -5.44
N LEU A 156 -3.41 4.25 -6.15
CA LEU A 156 -4.04 2.96 -6.44
C LEU A 156 -3.99 2.68 -7.94
N ILE A 157 -3.41 1.54 -8.34
CA ILE A 157 -3.26 1.19 -9.76
C ILE A 157 -4.46 0.36 -10.23
N ARG A 158 -5.29 0.96 -11.07
CA ARG A 158 -6.45 0.31 -11.71
C ARG A 158 -6.02 -0.94 -12.47
N GLY A 159 -6.83 -1.99 -12.37
CA GLY A 159 -6.56 -3.28 -13.00
C GLY A 159 -5.48 -4.12 -12.31
N ALA A 160 -4.86 -3.62 -11.23
CA ALA A 160 -3.98 -4.38 -10.33
C ALA A 160 -4.62 -4.67 -8.96
N HIS A 161 -5.94 -4.50 -8.88
CA HIS A 161 -6.76 -4.97 -7.76
C HIS A 161 -8.03 -5.64 -8.29
N GLY A 162 -8.73 -6.35 -7.41
CA GLY A 162 -10.03 -6.93 -7.77
C GLY A 162 -10.79 -7.51 -6.59
N THR A 163 -12.05 -7.85 -6.85
CA THR A 163 -12.95 -8.45 -5.87
C THR A 163 -13.89 -9.49 -6.49
N TYR A 164 -14.75 -10.09 -5.68
CA TYR A 164 -15.79 -11.03 -6.11
C TYR A 164 -17.08 -10.29 -6.46
N ASP A 165 -17.97 -10.97 -7.18
CA ASP A 165 -19.34 -10.50 -7.35
C ASP A 165 -20.01 -10.37 -5.96
N ARG A 166 -20.59 -9.20 -5.66
CA ARG A 166 -21.23 -8.93 -4.36
C ARG A 166 -22.68 -9.35 -4.40
N VAL A 167 -23.06 -10.28 -3.52
CA VAL A 167 -24.46 -10.68 -3.34
C VAL A 167 -25.18 -9.61 -2.53
N GLU A 168 -26.18 -8.99 -3.14
CA GLU A 168 -26.99 -7.97 -2.48
C GLU A 168 -28.06 -8.65 -1.63
N ILE A 169 -28.17 -8.26 -0.36
CA ILE A 169 -29.12 -8.84 0.61
C ILE A 169 -30.38 -7.98 0.79
N LEU A 170 -30.38 -6.74 0.30
CA LEU A 170 -31.49 -5.79 0.43
C LEU A 170 -32.25 -5.64 -0.90
N TYR A 171 -33.46 -5.06 -0.84
CA TYR A 171 -34.29 -4.65 -1.99
C TYR A 171 -34.52 -5.70 -3.09
N GLY A 172 -34.78 -6.95 -2.71
CA GLY A 172 -35.15 -8.02 -3.65
C GLY A 172 -34.00 -8.95 -4.04
N GLY A 173 -32.82 -8.73 -3.47
CA GLY A 173 -31.64 -9.53 -3.77
C GLY A 173 -31.01 -9.15 -5.12
N GLY A 174 -29.90 -9.78 -5.46
CA GLY A 174 -29.22 -9.54 -6.72
C GLY A 174 -27.73 -9.82 -6.61
N VAL A 175 -27.04 -9.58 -7.71
CA VAL A 175 -25.58 -9.69 -7.78
C VAL A 175 -25.06 -8.42 -8.42
N THR A 176 -24.26 -7.67 -7.68
CA THR A 176 -23.48 -6.56 -8.22
C THR A 176 -22.19 -7.16 -8.80
N PRO A 177 -21.94 -7.05 -10.11
CA PRO A 177 -20.75 -7.62 -10.72
C PRO A 177 -19.47 -7.06 -10.09
N ALA A 178 -18.43 -7.88 -9.94
CA ALA A 178 -17.15 -7.50 -9.33
C ALA A 178 -16.58 -6.19 -9.91
N LYS A 179 -16.66 -6.03 -11.23
CA LYS A 179 -16.21 -4.80 -11.91
C LYS A 179 -16.97 -3.54 -11.48
N GLN A 180 -18.26 -3.67 -11.18
CA GLN A 180 -19.05 -2.55 -10.68
C GLN A 180 -18.69 -2.25 -9.22
N VAL A 181 -18.47 -3.27 -8.40
CA VAL A 181 -17.96 -3.10 -7.02
C VAL A 181 -16.59 -2.40 -7.05
N GLU A 182 -15.70 -2.80 -7.96
CA GLU A 182 -14.40 -2.16 -8.15
C GLU A 182 -14.54 -0.66 -8.46
N ALA A 183 -15.41 -0.30 -9.41
CA ALA A 183 -15.64 1.10 -9.78
C ALA A 183 -16.25 1.93 -8.64
N GLU A 184 -17.20 1.37 -7.89
CA GLU A 184 -17.80 2.04 -6.72
C GLU A 184 -16.75 2.39 -5.66
N ILE A 185 -15.83 1.45 -5.39
CA ILE A 185 -14.78 1.66 -4.39
C ILE A 185 -13.66 2.56 -4.91
N GLU A 186 -13.32 2.48 -6.20
CA GLU A 186 -12.40 3.43 -6.83
C GLU A 186 -12.91 4.88 -6.68
N GLU A 187 -14.19 5.14 -6.99
CA GLU A 187 -14.81 6.46 -6.84
C GLU A 187 -14.78 6.92 -5.37
N GLU A 188 -15.18 6.04 -4.42
CA GLU A 188 -15.12 6.36 -2.99
C GLU A 188 -13.70 6.74 -2.52
N LEU A 189 -12.69 5.96 -2.92
CA LEU A 189 -11.31 6.20 -2.53
C LEU A 189 -10.75 7.46 -3.18
N GLU A 190 -11.10 7.73 -4.44
CA GLU A 190 -10.73 8.96 -5.15
C GLU A 190 -11.30 10.20 -4.46
N GLU A 191 -12.59 10.17 -4.08
CA GLU A 191 -13.22 11.24 -3.30
C GLU A 191 -12.55 11.45 -1.93
N ALA A 192 -12.04 10.38 -1.32
CA ALA A 192 -11.31 10.43 -0.05
C ALA A 192 -9.87 10.97 -0.19
N GLY A 193 -9.33 11.05 -1.41
CA GLY A 193 -8.00 11.60 -1.70
C GLY A 193 -6.96 10.58 -2.18
N VAL A 194 -7.35 9.34 -2.50
CA VAL A 194 -6.48 8.41 -3.23
C VAL A 194 -6.34 8.88 -4.68
N VAL A 195 -5.12 8.86 -5.22
CA VAL A 195 -4.91 9.13 -6.64
C VAL A 195 -4.98 7.82 -7.42
N LEU A 196 -5.86 7.76 -8.41
CA LEU A 196 -6.03 6.58 -9.25
C LEU A 196 -5.10 6.65 -10.47
N MET A 197 -4.33 5.59 -10.67
CA MET A 197 -3.35 5.45 -11.76
C MET A 197 -3.72 4.31 -12.70
N GLY A 198 -3.35 4.40 -13.97
CA GLY A 198 -3.50 3.35 -14.95
C GLY A 198 -2.30 2.40 -15.02
N MET A 199 -2.47 1.25 -15.68
CA MET A 199 -1.35 0.33 -15.95
C MET A 199 -0.30 0.95 -16.88
N GLU A 200 -0.70 1.92 -17.70
CA GLU A 200 0.17 2.73 -18.55
C GLU A 200 1.15 3.62 -17.77
N ASP A 201 0.81 3.96 -16.52
CA ASP A 201 1.62 4.85 -15.69
C ASP A 201 2.72 4.10 -14.92
N VAL A 202 2.67 2.76 -14.89
CA VAL A 202 3.55 1.92 -14.05
C VAL A 202 5.03 2.20 -14.25
N GLY A 203 5.47 2.46 -15.49
CA GLY A 203 6.87 2.85 -15.74
C GLY A 203 7.22 4.18 -15.08
N ALA A 204 6.41 5.21 -15.32
CA ALA A 204 6.61 6.54 -14.75
C ALA A 204 6.55 6.53 -13.21
N ILE A 205 5.68 5.71 -12.62
CA ILE A 205 5.58 5.56 -11.15
C ILE A 205 6.89 5.11 -10.52
N PHE A 206 7.72 4.30 -11.18
CA PHE A 206 8.97 3.80 -10.58
C PHE A 206 10.24 4.42 -11.17
N ASP A 207 10.16 5.09 -12.32
CA ASP A 207 11.28 5.78 -12.96
C ASP A 207 11.44 7.25 -12.52
N ASP A 208 10.39 7.87 -12.00
CA ASP A 208 10.42 9.27 -11.55
C ASP A 208 11.15 9.38 -10.21
N ARG A 209 12.50 9.39 -10.26
CA ARG A 209 13.47 9.98 -9.30
C ARG A 209 14.93 9.66 -9.62
#